data_AF-A0A4J1S448-F1
#
_entry.id   AF-A0A4J1S448-F1
#
_cell.length_a   1.000
_cell.length_b   1.000
_cell.length_c   1.000
_cell.angle_alpha   90.00
_cell.angle_beta   90.00
_cell.angle_gamma   90.00
#
_symmetry.space_group_name_H-M   'P 1'
#
loop_
_entity.id
_entity.type
_entity.pdbx_description
1 polymer ?
#
loop_
_entity_poly.entity_id
_entity_poly.type
_entity_poly.pdbx_seq_one_letter_code
_entity_poly.pdbx_strand_id
1 'polypeptide(L)'
;MSDDANQQSVFYQELNAGFRNDLSNQGLHYLSKEKDTTGFSSQYGWVHAFAHGADLLTEVVCHPDFPKNRVHEVFDILGQLFKRMSIRFTDDEDWRLARVIYEPILQGKLEQEQVASWIKTVDFPIEEREDFYKFSNFRSCLVEVYVQLDQRNSLQDELKEAIQSFQY
;
A
#
# COMPACT_ATOMS: atom_id res chain seq x y z
N MET A 1 14.44 -4.33 -5.89
CA MET A 1 14.67 -2.94 -6.38
C MET A 1 15.48 -2.12 -5.37
N SER A 2 15.26 -2.32 -4.08
CA SER A 2 15.96 -1.63 -2.98
C SER A 2 17.48 -1.84 -3.02
N ASP A 3 17.95 -3.06 -3.32
CA ASP A 3 19.38 -3.36 -3.45
C ASP A 3 20.04 -2.69 -4.65
N ASP A 4 19.31 -2.47 -5.75
CA ASP A 4 19.84 -1.82 -6.96
C ASP A 4 20.04 -0.31 -6.75
N ALA A 5 19.39 0.27 -5.73
CA ALA A 5 19.56 1.65 -5.31
C ALA A 5 20.59 1.84 -4.18
N ASN A 6 21.04 0.76 -3.54
CA ASN A 6 21.96 0.81 -2.42
C ASN A 6 23.42 0.79 -2.90
N GLN A 7 24.16 1.88 -2.73
CA GLN A 7 25.56 2.01 -3.13
C GLN A 7 26.51 0.95 -2.53
N GLN A 8 26.11 0.31 -1.44
CA GLN A 8 26.89 -0.74 -0.77
C GLN A 8 26.53 -2.15 -1.25
N SER A 9 25.50 -2.29 -2.08
CA SER A 9 25.04 -3.56 -2.61
C SER A 9 25.90 -4.02 -3.79
N VAL A 10 26.13 -5.33 -3.88
CA VAL A 10 26.71 -5.96 -5.08
C VAL A 10 25.79 -5.86 -6.31
N PHE A 11 24.53 -5.46 -6.11
CA PHE A 11 23.54 -5.27 -7.17
C PHE A 11 23.35 -3.79 -7.54
N TYR A 12 24.15 -2.87 -6.99
CA TYR A 12 24.01 -1.44 -7.24
C TYR A 12 24.13 -1.08 -8.72
N GLN A 13 23.08 -0.52 -9.29
CA GLN A 13 22.99 -0.14 -10.70
C GLN A 13 23.28 -1.25 -11.72
N GLU A 14 23.07 -2.51 -11.34
CA GLU A 14 23.13 -3.64 -12.29
C GLU A 14 22.00 -3.55 -13.33
N LEU A 15 20.86 -2.96 -12.95
CA LEU A 15 19.78 -2.67 -13.90
C LEU A 15 20.07 -1.37 -14.66
N ASN A 16 20.04 -1.45 -16.00
CA ASN A 16 20.05 -0.25 -16.82
C ASN A 16 18.81 0.62 -16.52
N ALA A 17 18.96 1.94 -16.65
CA ALA A 17 17.93 2.90 -16.25
C ALA A 17 16.59 2.70 -16.96
N GLY A 18 16.59 2.30 -18.24
CA GLY A 18 15.35 2.03 -18.99
C GLY A 18 14.58 0.85 -18.40
N PHE A 19 15.27 -0.27 -18.19
CA PHE A 19 14.69 -1.47 -17.59
C PHE A 19 14.24 -1.25 -16.14
N ARG A 20 15.01 -0.50 -15.34
CA ARG A 20 14.60 -0.10 -13.99
C ARG A 20 13.30 0.69 -14.03
N ASN A 21 13.18 1.67 -14.92
CA ASN A 21 11.97 2.48 -15.05
C ASN A 21 10.77 1.64 -15.48
N ASP A 22 10.96 0.72 -16.42
CA ASP A 22 9.91 -0.20 -16.86
C ASP A 22 9.46 -1.14 -15.74
N LEU A 23 10.40 -1.68 -14.95
CA LEU A 23 10.11 -2.51 -13.80
C LEU A 23 9.37 -1.73 -12.71
N SER A 24 9.83 -0.52 -12.39
CA SER A 24 9.16 0.38 -11.42
C SER A 24 7.74 0.73 -11.86
N ASN A 25 7.52 1.01 -13.15
CA ASN A 25 6.20 1.27 -13.71
C ASN A 25 5.28 0.05 -13.62
N GLN A 26 5.81 -1.14 -13.92
CA GLN A 26 5.05 -2.38 -13.78
C GLN A 26 4.71 -2.67 -12.32
N GLY A 27 5.67 -2.48 -11.41
CA GLY A 27 5.47 -2.65 -9.97
C GLY A 27 4.43 -1.67 -9.41
N LEU A 28 4.46 -0.40 -9.84
CA LEU A 28 3.45 0.58 -9.47
C LEU A 28 2.04 0.11 -9.85
N HIS A 29 1.86 -0.35 -11.09
CA HIS A 29 0.52 -0.70 -11.61
C HIS A 29 0.16 -2.19 -11.48
N TYR A 30 0.94 -3.01 -10.79
CA TYR A 30 0.65 -4.43 -10.63
C TYR A 30 -0.69 -4.64 -9.90
N LEU A 31 -0.85 -3.96 -8.76
CA LEU A 31 -2.04 -4.07 -7.90
C LEU A 31 -3.33 -3.53 -8.53
N SER A 32 -3.26 -2.73 -9.60
CA SER A 32 -4.47 -2.34 -10.34
C SER A 32 -4.98 -3.45 -11.27
N LYS A 33 -4.13 -4.43 -11.60
CA LYS A 33 -4.42 -5.53 -12.52
C LYS A 33 -4.65 -6.86 -11.82
N GLU A 34 -4.11 -7.06 -10.62
CA GLU A 34 -4.23 -8.29 -9.85
C GLU A 34 -5.70 -8.62 -9.52
N LYS A 35 -6.06 -9.90 -9.59
CA LYS A 35 -7.40 -10.44 -9.33
C LYS A 35 -7.38 -11.70 -8.46
N ASP A 36 -6.24 -12.36 -8.32
CA ASP A 36 -6.10 -13.53 -7.48
C ASP A 36 -6.08 -13.13 -6.01
N THR A 37 -7.19 -13.37 -5.33
CA THR A 37 -7.35 -13.09 -3.90
C THR A 37 -7.05 -14.32 -3.04
N THR A 38 -6.39 -15.34 -3.58
CA THR A 38 -6.03 -16.54 -2.83
C THR A 38 -4.95 -16.22 -1.81
N GLY A 39 -5.25 -16.37 -0.52
CA GLY A 39 -4.25 -16.35 0.57
C GLY A 39 -3.47 -17.65 0.58
N PHE A 40 -4.05 -18.72 1.16
CA PHE A 40 -3.47 -20.06 1.19
C PHE A 40 -4.15 -21.03 0.22
N SER A 41 -3.35 -21.76 -0.55
CA SER A 41 -3.75 -22.90 -1.37
C SER A 41 -3.23 -24.20 -0.77
N SER A 42 -4.09 -25.21 -0.61
CA SER A 42 -3.66 -26.54 -0.17
C SER A 42 -2.70 -27.23 -1.15
N GLN A 43 -2.72 -26.84 -2.43
CA GLN A 43 -1.85 -27.39 -3.46
C GLN A 43 -0.53 -26.61 -3.60
N TYR A 44 -0.58 -25.28 -3.49
CA TYR A 44 0.55 -24.41 -3.82
C TYR A 44 1.15 -23.66 -2.61
N GLY A 45 0.56 -23.80 -1.42
CA GLY A 45 0.94 -23.07 -0.24
C GLY A 45 0.45 -21.62 -0.26
N TRP A 46 1.23 -20.72 0.34
CA TRP A 46 0.93 -19.29 0.40
C TRP A 46 1.06 -18.64 -0.98
N VAL A 47 -0.08 -18.22 -1.55
CA VAL A 47 -0.16 -17.55 -2.86
C VAL A 47 -0.02 -16.04 -2.69
N HIS A 48 -0.88 -15.42 -1.85
CA HIS A 48 -0.75 -14.03 -1.40
C HIS A 48 -0.45 -12.99 -2.49
N ALA A 49 -1.09 -13.08 -3.66
CA ALA A 49 -0.76 -12.20 -4.77
C ALA A 49 -0.92 -10.70 -4.41
N PHE A 50 -1.94 -10.34 -3.63
CA PHE A 50 -2.12 -8.99 -3.10
C PHE A 50 -1.04 -8.58 -2.08
N ALA A 51 -0.66 -9.48 -1.18
CA ALA A 51 0.36 -9.21 -0.17
C ALA A 51 1.75 -9.01 -0.81
N HIS A 52 2.12 -9.86 -1.76
CA HIS A 52 3.34 -9.69 -2.55
C HIS A 52 3.29 -8.47 -3.47
N GLY A 53 2.12 -8.16 -4.04
CA GLY A 53 1.91 -6.92 -4.78
C GLY A 53 2.09 -5.67 -3.92
N ALA A 54 1.66 -5.72 -2.66
CA ALA A 54 1.87 -4.63 -1.70
C ALA A 54 3.34 -4.47 -1.32
N ASP A 55 4.07 -5.58 -1.16
CA ASP A 55 5.52 -5.54 -0.95
C ASP A 55 6.22 -4.87 -2.13
N LEU A 56 5.90 -5.30 -3.36
CA LEU A 56 6.47 -4.72 -4.57
C LEU A 56 6.16 -3.21 -4.67
N LEU A 57 4.92 -2.81 -4.43
CA LEU A 57 4.53 -1.41 -4.45
C LEU A 57 5.26 -0.60 -3.37
N THR A 58 5.45 -1.16 -2.17
CA THR A 58 6.24 -0.53 -1.11
C THR A 58 7.67 -0.26 -1.59
N GLU A 59 8.35 -1.26 -2.16
CA GLU A 59 9.71 -1.10 -2.66
C GLU A 59 9.80 -0.10 -3.82
N VAL A 60 8.76 0.01 -4.65
CA VAL A 60 8.66 1.04 -5.70
C VAL A 60 8.58 2.43 -5.11
N VAL A 61 7.66 2.66 -4.16
CA VAL A 61 7.42 4.00 -3.58
C VAL A 61 8.60 4.45 -2.70
N CYS A 62 9.23 3.52 -1.98
CA CYS A 62 10.40 3.80 -1.15
C CYS A 62 11.69 3.99 -1.96
N HIS A 63 11.71 3.62 -3.24
CA HIS A 63 12.91 3.74 -4.07
C HIS A 63 13.43 5.20 -4.12
N PRO A 64 14.76 5.43 -4.02
CA PRO A 64 15.33 6.78 -4.07
C PRO A 64 14.88 7.61 -5.26
N ASP A 65 14.82 6.99 -6.43
CA ASP A 65 14.42 7.61 -7.70
C ASP A 65 12.90 7.68 -7.92
N PHE A 66 12.07 7.24 -6.97
CA PHE A 66 10.61 7.34 -7.13
C PHE A 66 10.17 8.82 -7.16
N PRO A 67 9.50 9.29 -8.23
CA PRO A 67 9.18 10.71 -8.36
C PRO A 67 8.06 11.13 -7.40
N LYS A 68 8.29 12.19 -6.62
CA LYS A 68 7.29 12.75 -5.67
C LYS A 68 5.97 13.13 -6.36
N ASN A 69 6.01 13.58 -7.62
CA ASN A 69 4.81 13.93 -8.37
C ASN A 69 3.93 12.71 -8.74
N ARG A 70 4.39 11.48 -8.52
CA ARG A 70 3.65 10.24 -8.80
C ARG A 70 3.01 9.60 -7.58
N VAL A 71 3.17 10.19 -6.39
CA VAL A 71 2.53 9.72 -5.15
C VAL A 71 1.01 9.60 -5.28
N HIS A 72 0.37 10.50 -6.04
CA HIS A 72 -1.08 10.45 -6.28
C HIS A 72 -1.53 9.14 -6.96
N GLU A 73 -0.70 8.54 -7.81
CA GLU A 73 -1.01 7.26 -8.46
C GLU A 73 -1.12 6.13 -7.42
N VAL A 74 -0.34 6.19 -6.33
CA VAL A 74 -0.39 5.21 -5.23
C VAL A 74 -1.76 5.26 -4.54
N PHE A 75 -2.26 6.46 -4.27
CA PHE A 75 -3.59 6.67 -3.68
C PHE A 75 -4.71 6.20 -4.60
N ASP A 76 -4.59 6.46 -5.91
CA ASP A 76 -5.55 5.97 -6.90
C ASP A 76 -5.57 4.43 -6.95
N ILE A 77 -4.40 3.80 -6.95
CA ILE A 77 -4.27 2.34 -6.95
C ILE A 77 -4.87 1.73 -5.68
N LEU A 78 -4.51 2.23 -4.49
CA LEU A 78 -5.02 1.72 -3.22
C LEU A 78 -6.53 1.96 -3.11
N GLY A 79 -7.01 3.15 -3.46
CA GLY A 79 -8.44 3.49 -3.42
C GLY A 79 -9.27 2.58 -4.33
N GLN A 80 -8.83 2.38 -5.58
CA GLN A 80 -9.49 1.47 -6.52
C GLN A 80 -9.41 0.01 -6.06
N LEU A 81 -8.27 -0.42 -5.48
CA LEU A 81 -8.10 -1.75 -4.91
C LEU A 81 -9.15 -2.00 -3.84
N PHE A 82 -9.22 -1.18 -2.79
CA PHE A 82 -10.17 -1.42 -1.72
C PHE A 82 -11.63 -1.32 -2.19
N LYS A 83 -11.95 -0.40 -3.12
CA LYS A 83 -13.31 -0.28 -3.69
C LYS A 83 -13.74 -1.48 -4.53
N ARG A 84 -12.81 -2.22 -5.13
CA ARG A 84 -13.13 -3.40 -5.96
C ARG A 84 -13.03 -4.74 -5.23
N MET A 85 -12.55 -4.77 -3.98
CA MET A 85 -12.44 -6.01 -3.19
C MET A 85 -13.80 -6.41 -2.60
N SER A 86 -14.46 -7.38 -3.21
CA SER A 86 -15.73 -7.95 -2.72
C SER A 86 -15.56 -9.07 -1.69
N ILE A 87 -14.34 -9.32 -1.22
CA ILE A 87 -14.05 -10.29 -0.16
C ILE A 87 -13.37 -9.61 1.02
N ARG A 88 -13.44 -10.26 2.19
CA ARG A 88 -12.62 -9.89 3.34
C ARG A 88 -11.22 -10.48 3.19
N PHE A 89 -10.18 -9.68 3.39
CA PHE A 89 -8.82 -10.22 3.54
C PHE A 89 -8.68 -10.97 4.86
N THR A 90 -8.10 -12.15 4.80
CA THR A 90 -8.04 -13.10 5.93
C THR A 90 -6.63 -13.53 6.27
N ASP A 91 -5.65 -13.26 5.40
CA ASP A 91 -4.29 -13.77 5.53
C ASP A 91 -3.29 -12.59 5.44
N ASP A 92 -3.54 -11.54 6.22
CA ASP A 92 -2.70 -10.34 6.39
C ASP A 92 -2.46 -9.47 5.13
N GLU A 93 -3.24 -9.64 4.06
CA GLU A 93 -3.08 -8.80 2.87
C GLU A 93 -3.29 -7.30 3.16
N ASP A 94 -4.27 -6.95 3.99
CA ASP A 94 -4.55 -5.58 4.40
C ASP A 94 -3.42 -4.97 5.25
N TRP A 95 -2.73 -5.78 6.05
CA TRP A 95 -1.56 -5.34 6.82
C TRP A 95 -0.34 -5.11 5.91
N ARG A 96 -0.14 -5.95 4.89
CA ARG A 96 0.90 -5.72 3.88
C ARG A 96 0.58 -4.50 3.01
N LEU A 97 -0.70 -4.26 2.69
CA LEU A 97 -1.13 -3.03 2.01
C LEU A 97 -0.91 -1.78 2.85
N ALA A 98 -1.04 -1.84 4.17
CA ALA A 98 -0.72 -0.71 5.06
C ALA A 98 0.74 -0.28 4.96
N ARG A 99 1.66 -1.22 4.68
CA ARG A 99 3.10 -0.96 4.51
C ARG A 99 3.40 -0.02 3.34
N VAL A 100 2.55 0.00 2.32
CA VAL A 100 2.62 0.95 1.19
C VAL A 100 2.44 2.41 1.66
N ILE A 101 1.82 2.62 2.84
CA ILE A 101 1.58 3.96 3.40
C ILE A 101 2.64 4.26 4.47
N TYR A 102 2.76 3.42 5.50
CA TYR A 102 3.59 3.79 6.65
C TYR A 102 5.08 3.76 6.36
N GLU A 103 5.60 2.88 5.49
CA GLU A 103 7.05 2.88 5.20
C GLU A 103 7.51 4.11 4.43
N PRO A 104 6.81 4.55 3.35
CA PRO A 104 7.14 5.82 2.72
C PRO A 104 7.05 7.01 3.67
N ILE A 105 6.12 7.02 4.64
CA ILE A 105 6.06 8.06 5.67
C ILE A 105 7.32 8.05 6.52
N LEU A 106 7.70 6.88 7.06
CA LEU A 106 8.88 6.73 7.92
C LEU A 106 10.20 7.10 7.20
N GLN A 107 10.22 6.98 5.87
CA GLN A 107 11.37 7.35 5.03
C GLN A 107 11.31 8.79 4.50
N GLY A 108 10.30 9.58 4.87
CA GLY A 108 10.13 10.96 4.38
C GLY A 108 9.83 11.06 2.88
N LYS A 109 9.26 10.00 2.30
CA LYS A 109 8.84 9.90 0.89
C LYS A 109 7.36 10.24 0.70
N LEU A 110 6.57 10.17 1.76
CA LEU A 110 5.14 10.43 1.77
C LEU A 110 4.78 11.34 2.95
N GLU A 111 4.12 12.46 2.68
CA GLU A 111 3.68 13.39 3.74
C GLU A 111 2.37 12.90 4.36
N GLN A 112 2.25 12.99 5.69
CA GLN A 112 1.07 12.48 6.41
C GLN A 112 -0.19 13.29 6.11
N GLU A 113 -0.04 14.59 5.83
CA GLU A 113 -1.13 15.49 5.44
C GLU A 113 -1.75 15.06 4.10
N GLN A 114 -0.96 14.51 3.18
CA GLN A 114 -1.46 13.95 1.92
C GLN A 114 -2.32 12.72 2.18
N VAL A 115 -1.89 11.84 3.09
CA VAL A 115 -2.64 10.64 3.47
C VAL A 115 -3.92 11.02 4.21
N ALA A 116 -3.84 11.95 5.16
CA ALA A 116 -5.00 12.45 5.90
C ALA A 116 -6.04 13.08 4.96
N SER A 117 -5.59 13.86 3.97
CA SER A 117 -6.44 14.44 2.94
C SER A 117 -7.09 13.35 2.08
N TRP A 118 -6.33 12.34 1.64
CA TRP A 118 -6.86 11.23 0.86
C TRP A 118 -7.89 10.40 1.62
N ILE A 119 -7.67 10.07 2.90
CA ILE A 119 -8.66 9.35 3.72
C ILE A 119 -10.02 10.07 3.72
N LYS A 120 -10.01 11.42 3.75
CA LYS A 120 -11.23 12.25 3.71
C LYS A 120 -11.95 12.23 2.34
N THR A 121 -11.28 11.82 1.25
CA THR A 121 -11.89 11.74 -0.09
C THR A 121 -12.41 10.36 -0.45
N VAL A 122 -11.99 9.31 0.27
CA VAL A 122 -12.43 7.94 0.00
C VAL A 122 -13.68 7.61 0.81
N ASP A 123 -14.71 7.19 0.10
CA ASP A 123 -15.99 6.75 0.64
C ASP A 123 -16.26 5.26 0.38
N PHE A 124 -16.94 4.64 1.33
CA PHE A 124 -17.40 3.24 1.25
C PHE A 124 -18.86 3.17 1.74
N PRO A 125 -19.84 3.56 0.90
CA PRO A 125 -21.25 3.42 1.27
C PRO A 125 -21.57 1.95 1.54
N ILE A 126 -22.27 1.66 2.63
CA ILE A 126 -22.59 0.29 3.05
C ILE A 126 -24.07 0.03 2.82
N GLU A 127 -24.37 -0.62 1.70
CA GLU A 127 -25.73 -1.07 1.36
C GLU A 127 -25.83 -2.60 1.47
N GLU A 128 -24.81 -3.30 1.01
CA GLU A 128 -24.74 -4.76 0.99
C GLU A 128 -23.54 -5.30 1.77
N ARG A 129 -23.53 -6.63 1.99
CA ARG A 129 -22.43 -7.32 2.71
C ARG A 129 -21.06 -7.06 2.09
N GLU A 130 -20.98 -7.06 0.76
CA GLU A 130 -19.72 -6.84 0.05
C GLU A 130 -19.18 -5.42 0.28
N ASP A 131 -20.06 -4.44 0.46
CA ASP A 131 -19.64 -3.08 0.77
C ASP A 131 -19.03 -2.96 2.16
N PHE A 132 -19.59 -3.70 3.12
CA PHE A 132 -18.98 -3.85 4.43
C PHE A 132 -17.58 -4.45 4.34
N TYR A 133 -17.32 -5.41 3.43
CA TYR A 133 -15.98 -5.96 3.24
C TYR A 133 -15.00 -4.91 2.71
N LYS A 134 -15.39 -4.12 1.71
CA LYS A 134 -14.57 -3.02 1.18
C LYS A 134 -14.21 -2.01 2.28
N PHE A 135 -15.22 -1.52 3.01
CA PHE A 135 -15.04 -0.61 4.15
C PHE A 135 -14.11 -1.22 5.19
N SER A 136 -14.39 -2.46 5.60
CA SER A 136 -13.68 -3.11 6.69
C SER A 136 -12.22 -3.38 6.30
N ASN A 137 -11.93 -3.78 5.06
CA ASN A 137 -10.55 -4.00 4.60
C ASN A 137 -9.74 -2.70 4.65
N PHE A 138 -10.32 -1.61 4.15
CA PHE A 138 -9.67 -0.30 4.20
C PHE A 138 -9.46 0.18 5.64
N ARG A 139 -10.48 0.03 6.51
CA ARG A 139 -10.38 0.36 7.93
C ARG A 139 -9.27 -0.44 8.62
N SER A 140 -9.15 -1.74 8.35
CA SER A 140 -8.08 -2.56 8.95
C SER A 140 -6.69 -2.16 8.46
N CYS A 141 -6.54 -1.80 7.18
CA CYS A 141 -5.32 -1.21 6.66
C CYS A 141 -4.96 0.10 7.41
N LEU A 142 -5.93 1.01 7.61
CA LEU A 142 -5.70 2.26 8.34
C LEU A 142 -5.34 2.04 9.82
N VAL A 143 -5.94 1.04 10.48
CA VAL A 143 -5.58 0.67 11.86
C VAL A 143 -4.14 0.19 11.93
N GLU A 144 -3.67 -0.58 10.95
CA GLU A 144 -2.27 -1.01 10.91
C GLU A 144 -1.32 0.18 10.66
N VAL A 145 -1.68 1.12 9.77
CA VAL A 145 -0.92 2.39 9.60
C VAL A 145 -0.82 3.14 10.93
N TYR A 146 -1.93 3.29 11.65
CA TYR A 146 -1.95 3.93 12.97
C TYR A 146 -0.98 3.24 13.92
N VAL A 147 -1.09 1.92 14.08
CA VAL A 147 -0.28 1.14 15.04
C VAL A 147 1.20 1.26 14.72
N GLN A 148 1.59 1.11 13.45
CA GLN A 148 3.00 1.16 13.06
C GLN A 148 3.62 2.55 13.25
N LEU A 149 2.89 3.62 12.94
CA LEU A 149 3.39 4.98 13.13
C LEU A 149 3.41 5.41 14.60
N ASP A 150 2.38 5.05 15.37
CA ASP A 150 2.28 5.36 16.80
C ASP A 150 3.38 4.65 17.61
N GLN A 151 3.61 3.36 17.35
CA GLN A 151 4.70 2.59 17.97
C GLN A 151 6.09 3.19 17.72
N ARG A 152 6.26 3.93 16.62
CA ARG A 152 7.52 4.60 16.24
C ARG A 152 7.54 6.07 16.64
N ASN A 153 6.56 6.55 17.40
CA ASN A 153 6.39 7.97 17.78
C ASN A 153 6.43 8.91 16.58
N SER A 154 5.92 8.45 15.44
CA SER A 154 5.98 9.16 14.15
C SER A 154 4.59 9.62 13.68
N LEU A 155 3.51 9.24 14.37
CA LEU A 155 2.15 9.61 13.99
C LEU A 155 1.84 11.07 14.33
N GLN A 156 1.42 11.86 13.34
CA GLN A 156 0.99 13.24 13.50
C GLN A 156 -0.51 13.33 13.81
N ASP A 157 -0.91 14.42 14.49
CA ASP A 157 -2.29 14.62 14.96
C ASP A 157 -3.32 14.64 13.82
N GLU A 158 -3.03 15.27 12.67
CA GLU A 158 -4.00 15.32 11.57
C GLU A 158 -4.28 13.92 10.98
N LEU A 159 -3.24 13.11 10.76
CA LEU A 159 -3.42 11.74 10.26
C LEU A 159 -4.10 10.86 11.30
N LYS A 160 -3.75 11.03 12.57
CA LYS A 160 -4.41 10.37 13.70
C LYS A 160 -5.91 10.65 13.71
N GLU A 161 -6.31 11.92 13.63
CA GLU A 161 -7.71 12.33 13.61
C GLU A 161 -8.44 11.79 12.37
N ALA A 162 -7.80 11.81 11.19
CA ALA A 162 -8.36 11.26 9.96
C ALA A 162 -8.66 9.76 10.07
N ILE A 163 -7.72 8.98 10.63
CA ILE A 163 -7.91 7.54 10.85
C ILE A 163 -8.98 7.28 11.92
N GLN A 164 -8.95 8.00 13.04
CA GLN A 164 -9.91 7.82 14.14
C GLN A 164 -11.33 8.20 13.75
N SER A 165 -11.49 9.17 12.84
CA SER A 165 -12.78 9.59 12.31
C SER A 165 -13.32 8.65 11.22
N PHE A 166 -12.50 7.73 10.71
CA PHE A 166 -12.91 6.76 9.70
C PHE A 166 -13.66 5.58 10.35
N GLN A 167 -14.94 5.79 10.62
CA GLN A 167 -15.85 4.84 11.26
C GLN A 167 -17.24 4.86 10.60
N TYR A 168 -18.00 3.79 10.81
CA TYR A 168 -19.40 3.66 10.37
C TYR A 168 -20.34 4.39 11.32
#